data_AF-A0A8S2XEQ3-F1
#
_entry.id   AF-A0A8S2XEQ3-F1
#
_cell.length_a   1.000
_cell.length_b   1.000
_cell.length_c   1.000
_cell.angle_alpha   90.00
_cell.angle_beta   90.00
_cell.angle_gamma   90.00
#
_symmetry.space_group_name_H-M   'P 1'
#
loop_
_entity.id
_entity.type
_entity.pdbx_description
1 polymer ?
#
loop_
_entity_poly.entity_id
_entity_poly.type
_entity_poly.pdbx_seq_one_letter_code
_entity_poly.pdbx_strand_id
1 'polypeptide(L)'
;ILASEIIKKSLLLTTDELKRGDIYHALANIYYQQDKYYLAIEYFQMTLTRLRDKSNRITIHHTIACCYYYVREYDLSIDHGKKALIMQQVSDNNIHIVQIIALCYEMKNDYDKALEYYKKCLEICKTFDLS
;
A
#
# COMPACT_ATOMS: atom_id res chain seq x y z
N ILE A 1 -21.01 9.22 16.19
CA ILE A 1 -19.66 9.08 16.79
C ILE A 1 -18.80 8.40 15.75
N LEU A 2 -17.79 9.11 15.23
CA LEU A 2 -17.01 8.67 14.07
C LEU A 2 -16.23 7.41 14.46
N ALA A 3 -16.22 6.35 13.64
CA ALA A 3 -15.50 5.11 13.96
C ALA A 3 -14.02 5.36 14.34
N SER A 4 -13.39 6.38 13.71
CA SER A 4 -12.04 6.82 14.04
C SER A 4 -11.89 7.45 15.43
N GLU A 5 -12.93 8.07 16.01
CA GLU A 5 -12.88 8.62 17.37
C GLU A 5 -12.84 7.52 18.43
N ILE A 6 -13.65 6.46 18.24
CA ILE A 6 -13.67 5.29 19.12
C ILE A 6 -12.30 4.59 19.08
N ILE A 7 -11.74 4.42 17.89
CA ILE A 7 -10.44 3.77 17.71
C ILE A 7 -9.30 4.63 18.28
N LYS A 8 -9.35 5.96 18.13
CA LYS A 8 -8.39 6.87 18.79
C LYS A 8 -8.46 6.78 20.32
N LYS A 9 -9.65 6.66 20.90
CA LYS A 9 -9.80 6.44 22.35
C LYS A 9 -9.21 5.10 22.79
N SER A 10 -9.45 4.03 22.01
CA SER A 10 -8.83 2.71 22.23
C SER A 10 -7.30 2.78 22.19
N LEU A 11 -6.73 3.56 21.26
CA LEU A 11 -5.29 3.78 21.16
C LEU A 11 -4.69 4.41 22.43
N LEU A 12 -5.37 5.39 23.03
CA LEU A 12 -4.93 6.06 24.27
C LEU A 12 -4.91 5.10 25.47
N LEU A 13 -5.81 4.11 25.49
CA LEU A 13 -5.93 3.13 26.56
C LEU A 13 -4.98 1.92 26.37
N THR A 14 -4.38 1.78 25.19
CA THR A 14 -3.51 0.64 24.87
C THR A 14 -2.05 0.99 25.11
N THR A 15 -1.44 0.32 26.08
CA THR A 15 -0.02 0.46 26.46
C THR A 15 0.91 -0.53 25.75
N ASP A 16 0.36 -1.59 25.19
CA ASP A 16 1.11 -2.61 24.44
C ASP A 16 1.42 -2.10 23.02
N GLU A 17 2.69 -1.92 22.69
CA GLU A 17 3.13 -1.37 21.40
C GLU A 17 2.73 -2.21 20.19
N LEU A 18 2.50 -3.51 20.36
CA LEU A 18 2.12 -4.41 19.28
C LEU A 18 0.63 -4.29 18.98
N LYS A 19 -0.20 -4.26 20.04
CA LYS A 19 -1.64 -3.98 19.90
C LYS A 19 -1.89 -2.59 19.31
N ARG A 20 -1.01 -1.62 19.60
CA ARG A 20 -1.05 -0.30 18.94
C ARG A 20 -0.83 -0.41 17.44
N GLY A 21 0.01 -1.35 16.97
CA GLY A 21 0.21 -1.63 15.55
C GLY A 21 -1.10 -1.96 14.82
N ASP A 22 -1.91 -2.86 15.37
CA ASP A 22 -3.20 -3.24 14.78
C ASP A 22 -4.20 -2.05 14.78
N ILE A 23 -4.18 -1.26 15.85
CA ILE A 23 -5.01 -0.05 15.97
C ILE A 23 -4.60 1.01 14.93
N TYR A 24 -3.30 1.21 14.71
CA TYR A 24 -2.80 2.11 13.68
C TYR A 24 -3.21 1.65 12.28
N HIS A 25 -3.16 0.35 12.01
CA HIS A 25 -3.61 -0.20 10.74
C HIS A 25 -5.09 0.10 10.50
N ALA A 26 -5.94 -0.13 11.52
CA ALA A 26 -7.36 0.17 11.43
C ALA A 26 -7.64 1.66 11.17
N LEU A 27 -6.93 2.57 11.86
CA LEU A 27 -7.03 4.00 11.61
C LEU A 27 -6.59 4.37 10.19
N ALA A 28 -5.48 3.82 9.72
CA ALA A 28 -4.94 4.08 8.39
C ALA A 28 -5.96 3.69 7.30
N ASN A 29 -6.58 2.51 7.42
CA ASN A 29 -7.63 2.06 6.51
C ASN A 29 -8.84 2.98 6.53
N ILE A 30 -9.30 3.43 7.71
CA ILE A 30 -10.42 4.38 7.79
C ILE A 30 -10.06 5.70 7.12
N TYR A 31 -8.86 6.21 7.34
CA TYR A 31 -8.41 7.46 6.69
C TYR A 31 -8.29 7.31 5.18
N TYR A 32 -7.83 6.16 4.70
CA TYR A 32 -7.79 5.83 3.27
C TYR A 32 -9.19 5.84 2.66
N GLN A 33 -10.17 5.20 3.29
CA GLN A 33 -11.57 5.18 2.83
C GLN A 33 -12.28 6.55 2.92
N GLN A 34 -11.69 7.51 3.64
CA GLN A 34 -12.17 8.90 3.73
C GLN A 34 -11.39 9.85 2.80
N ASP A 35 -10.56 9.32 1.90
CA ASP A 35 -9.67 10.07 1.00
C ASP A 35 -8.67 11.00 1.73
N LYS A 36 -8.43 10.75 3.02
CA LYS A 36 -7.47 11.47 3.85
C LYS A 36 -6.10 10.81 3.71
N TYR A 37 -5.56 10.82 2.50
CA TYR A 37 -4.38 10.01 2.13
C TYR A 37 -3.13 10.33 2.95
N TYR A 38 -2.86 11.62 3.26
CA TYR A 38 -1.72 11.97 4.12
C TYR A 38 -1.81 11.36 5.53
N LEU A 39 -2.99 11.40 6.14
CA LEU A 39 -3.21 10.77 7.46
C LEU A 39 -3.12 9.24 7.35
N ALA A 40 -3.66 8.66 6.27
CA ALA A 40 -3.54 7.24 6.04
C ALA A 40 -2.06 6.80 5.95
N ILE A 41 -1.24 7.53 5.20
CA ILE A 41 0.20 7.28 5.06
C ILE A 41 0.89 7.34 6.43
N GLU A 42 0.63 8.36 7.23
CA GLU A 42 1.22 8.50 8.57
C GLU A 42 0.94 7.26 9.44
N TYR A 43 -0.33 6.87 9.56
CA TYR A 43 -0.72 5.73 10.36
C TYR A 43 -0.25 4.38 9.78
N PHE A 44 -0.18 4.23 8.46
CA PHE A 44 0.43 3.04 7.85
C PHE A 44 1.93 2.94 8.16
N GLN A 45 2.66 4.06 8.15
CA GLN A 45 4.07 4.06 8.55
C GLN A 45 4.24 3.69 10.04
N MET A 46 3.39 4.23 10.92
CA MET A 46 3.37 3.81 12.33
C MET A 46 3.09 2.31 12.48
N THR A 47 2.20 1.75 11.65
CA THR A 47 1.92 0.31 11.60
C THR A 47 3.15 -0.50 11.21
N LEU A 48 3.88 -0.10 10.15
CA LEU A 48 5.08 -0.80 9.66
C LEU A 48 6.20 -0.89 10.70
N THR A 49 6.31 0.08 11.62
CA THR A 49 7.30 0.05 12.72
C THR A 49 6.95 -0.94 13.83
N ARG A 50 5.70 -1.40 13.91
CA ARG A 50 5.15 -2.20 15.03
C ARG A 50 4.59 -3.56 14.61
N LEU A 51 4.61 -3.85 13.31
CA LEU A 51 4.17 -5.12 12.74
C LEU A 51 5.12 -6.26 13.10
N ARG A 52 4.59 -7.26 13.81
CA ARG A 52 5.25 -8.55 14.04
C ARG A 52 5.31 -9.41 12.78
N ASP A 53 4.21 -9.46 12.03
CA ASP A 53 4.11 -10.27 10.82
C ASP A 53 4.57 -9.47 9.59
N LYS A 54 5.38 -10.12 8.75
CA LYS A 54 5.83 -9.57 7.47
C LYS A 54 4.77 -9.73 6.37
N SER A 55 3.82 -10.66 6.51
CA SER A 55 2.78 -10.92 5.51
C SER A 55 1.97 -9.66 5.16
N ASN A 56 1.58 -8.88 6.17
CA ASN A 56 0.80 -7.65 6.00
C ASN A 56 1.61 -6.47 5.42
N ARG A 57 2.94 -6.56 5.37
CA ARG A 57 3.78 -5.46 4.89
C ARG A 57 3.60 -5.21 3.39
N ILE A 58 3.39 -6.26 2.59
CA ILE A 58 3.14 -6.15 1.15
C ILE A 58 1.90 -5.28 0.90
N THR A 59 0.77 -5.66 1.54
CA THR A 59 -0.50 -4.93 1.41
C THR A 59 -0.37 -3.49 1.88
N ILE A 60 0.33 -3.23 2.99
CA ILE A 60 0.50 -1.87 3.51
C ILE A 60 1.36 -1.02 2.57
N HIS A 61 2.47 -1.56 2.05
CA HIS A 61 3.28 -0.84 1.07
C HIS A 61 2.50 -0.56 -0.22
N HIS A 62 1.69 -1.49 -0.69
CA HIS A 62 0.78 -1.28 -1.81
C HIS A 62 -0.23 -0.14 -1.52
N THR A 63 -0.91 -0.16 -0.37
CA THR A 63 -1.88 0.90 -0.04
C THR A 63 -1.21 2.26 0.13
N ILE A 64 -0.01 2.32 0.72
CA ILE A 64 0.78 3.57 0.76
C ILE A 64 1.10 4.05 -0.67
N ALA A 65 1.47 3.14 -1.57
CA ALA A 65 1.70 3.49 -2.98
C ALA A 65 0.44 4.10 -3.62
N CYS A 66 -0.74 3.50 -3.39
CA CYS A 66 -2.02 4.07 -3.85
C CYS A 66 -2.27 5.46 -3.26
N CYS A 67 -2.05 5.65 -1.95
CA CYS A 67 -2.17 6.97 -1.32
C CYS A 67 -1.27 8.01 -1.98
N TYR A 68 0.00 7.69 -2.20
CA TYR A 68 0.95 8.59 -2.87
C TYR A 68 0.55 8.90 -4.31
N TYR A 69 0.01 7.92 -5.05
CA TYR A 69 -0.54 8.14 -6.38
C TYR A 69 -1.69 9.17 -6.35
N TYR A 70 -2.65 9.02 -5.43
CA TYR A 70 -3.78 9.95 -5.33
C TYR A 70 -3.37 11.37 -4.94
N VAL A 71 -2.32 11.53 -4.13
CA VAL A 71 -1.74 12.86 -3.83
C VAL A 71 -0.72 13.34 -4.88
N ARG A 72 -0.57 12.62 -5.99
CA ARG A 72 0.32 12.93 -7.13
C ARG A 72 1.82 12.91 -6.83
N GLU A 73 2.20 12.24 -5.74
CA GLU A 73 3.59 12.00 -5.35
C GLU A 73 4.10 10.70 -6.00
N TYR A 74 4.18 10.70 -7.32
CA TYR A 74 4.38 9.48 -8.11
C TYR A 74 5.71 8.78 -7.81
N ASP A 75 6.79 9.51 -7.52
CA ASP A 75 8.08 8.88 -7.20
C ASP A 75 8.04 8.11 -5.88
N LEU A 76 7.35 8.64 -4.87
CA LEU A 76 7.13 7.95 -3.59
C LEU A 76 6.19 6.75 -3.76
N SER A 77 5.18 6.88 -4.62
CA SER A 77 4.31 5.75 -4.98
C SER A 77 5.10 4.60 -5.61
N ILE A 78 5.97 4.91 -6.58
CA ILE A 78 6.84 3.93 -7.24
C ILE A 78 7.79 3.25 -6.25
N ASP A 79 8.40 4.02 -5.33
CA ASP A 79 9.29 3.47 -4.30
C ASP A 79 8.56 2.47 -3.39
N HIS A 80 7.37 2.82 -2.90
CA HIS A 80 6.56 1.92 -2.08
C HIS A 80 6.05 0.70 -2.85
N GLY A 81 5.65 0.86 -4.12
CA GLY A 81 5.30 -0.25 -5.00
C GLY A 81 6.47 -1.22 -5.18
N LYS A 82 7.68 -0.72 -5.44
CA LYS A 82 8.89 -1.55 -5.57
C LYS A 82 9.24 -2.28 -4.27
N LYS A 83 9.10 -1.63 -3.11
CA LYS A 83 9.27 -2.28 -1.80
C LYS A 83 8.30 -3.46 -1.63
N ALA A 84 7.04 -3.28 -2.04
CA ALA A 84 6.05 -4.36 -1.97
C ALA A 84 6.40 -5.52 -2.92
N LEU A 85 6.88 -5.25 -4.15
CA LEU A 85 7.35 -6.29 -5.09
C LEU A 85 8.56 -7.07 -4.56
N ILE A 86 9.52 -6.43 -3.88
CA ILE A 86 10.70 -7.12 -3.34
C ILE A 86 10.31 -8.09 -2.21
N MET A 87 9.27 -7.76 -1.44
CA MET A 87 8.78 -8.60 -0.35
C MET A 87 7.91 -9.77 -0.82
N GLN A 88 7.49 -9.73 -2.08
CA GLN A 88 6.59 -10.70 -2.68
C GLN A 88 7.31 -12.03 -2.91
N GLN A 89 6.65 -13.14 -2.56
CA GLN A 89 7.16 -14.46 -2.95
C GLN A 89 6.87 -14.70 -4.44
N VAL A 90 7.64 -15.58 -5.08
CA VAL A 90 7.47 -15.91 -6.51
C VAL A 90 6.06 -16.44 -6.83
N SER A 91 5.36 -17.02 -5.85
CA SER A 91 3.97 -17.48 -5.97
C SER A 91 2.91 -16.40 -5.75
N ASP A 92 3.29 -15.28 -5.13
CA ASP A 92 2.38 -14.17 -4.88
C ASP A 92 2.38 -13.30 -6.13
N ASN A 93 1.42 -13.47 -7.03
CA ASN A 93 1.34 -12.64 -8.24
C ASN A 93 0.36 -11.47 -8.02
N ASN A 94 0.81 -10.43 -7.35
CA ASN A 94 -0.03 -9.26 -7.04
C ASN A 94 0.06 -8.22 -8.16
N ILE A 95 -0.72 -8.47 -9.21
CA ILE A 95 -0.83 -7.61 -10.39
C ILE A 95 -1.09 -6.14 -10.04
N HIS A 96 -1.81 -5.87 -8.95
CA HIS A 96 -2.16 -4.52 -8.52
C HIS A 96 -0.92 -3.66 -8.20
N ILE A 97 0.15 -4.28 -7.66
CA ILE A 97 1.40 -3.57 -7.35
C ILE A 97 2.14 -3.19 -8.64
N VAL A 98 2.15 -4.06 -9.63
CA VAL A 98 2.78 -3.76 -10.93
C VAL A 98 1.98 -2.68 -11.67
N GLN A 99 0.65 -2.75 -11.59
CA GLN A 99 -0.25 -1.78 -12.20
C GLN A 99 -0.10 -0.37 -11.62
N ILE A 100 0.00 -0.22 -10.29
CA ILE A 100 0.17 1.12 -9.69
C ILE A 100 1.50 1.77 -10.12
N ILE A 101 2.57 0.98 -10.28
CA ILE A 101 3.86 1.49 -10.78
C ILE A 101 3.74 1.92 -12.25
N ALA A 102 3.06 1.13 -13.08
CA ALA A 102 2.81 1.48 -14.49
C ALA A 102 2.05 2.81 -14.61
N LEU A 103 0.96 2.97 -13.85
CA LEU A 103 0.17 4.19 -13.79
C LEU A 103 1.01 5.40 -13.35
N CYS A 104 1.91 5.23 -12.37
CA CYS A 104 2.78 6.32 -11.94
C CYS A 104 3.75 6.77 -13.04
N TYR A 105 4.35 5.85 -13.79
CA TYR A 105 5.21 6.22 -14.91
C TYR A 105 4.42 6.89 -16.04
N GLU A 106 3.20 6.43 -16.32
CA GLU A 106 2.30 7.07 -17.28
C GLU A 106 1.98 8.51 -16.86
N MET A 107 1.63 8.74 -15.59
CA MET A 107 1.36 10.09 -15.06
C MET A 107 2.60 10.99 -15.05
N LYS A 108 3.80 10.41 -15.07
CA LYS A 108 5.07 11.12 -15.25
C LYS A 108 5.47 11.31 -16.73
N ASN A 109 4.64 10.83 -17.67
CA ASN A 109 4.92 10.78 -19.11
C ASN A 109 6.15 9.94 -19.50
N ASP A 110 6.61 9.04 -18.64
CA ASP A 110 7.64 8.04 -18.94
C ASP A 110 6.97 6.81 -19.55
N TYR A 111 6.49 6.96 -20.78
CA TYR A 111 5.68 5.94 -21.45
C TYR A 111 6.45 4.66 -21.74
N ASP A 112 7.76 4.74 -21.93
CA ASP A 112 8.62 3.57 -22.15
C ASP A 112 8.60 2.65 -20.92
N LYS A 113 8.79 3.22 -19.72
CA LYS A 113 8.68 2.45 -18.48
C LYS A 113 7.26 2.03 -18.17
N ALA A 114 6.27 2.89 -18.42
CA ALA A 114 4.87 2.51 -18.25
C ALA A 114 4.53 1.26 -19.06
N LEU A 115 4.94 1.22 -20.34
CA LEU A 115 4.74 0.09 -21.23
C LEU A 115 5.49 -1.17 -20.76
N GLU A 116 6.72 -1.04 -20.24
CA GLU A 116 7.44 -2.15 -19.64
C GLU A 116 6.65 -2.79 -18.49
N TYR A 117 6.12 -1.99 -17.57
CA TYR A 117 5.34 -2.49 -16.44
C TYR A 117 3.96 -3.01 -16.87
N TYR A 118 3.30 -2.40 -17.86
CA TYR A 118 2.06 -2.95 -18.42
C TYR A 118 2.25 -4.31 -19.10
N LYS A 119 3.38 -4.53 -19.77
CA LYS A 119 3.73 -5.85 -20.33
C LYS A 119 3.89 -6.89 -19.22
N LYS A 120 4.54 -6.53 -18.11
CA LYS A 120 4.62 -7.42 -16.92
C LYS A 120 3.24 -7.75 -16.37
N CYS A 121 2.31 -6.79 -16.27
CA CYS A 121 0.92 -7.08 -15.89
C CYS A 121 0.26 -8.09 -16.82
N LEU A 122 0.45 -7.95 -18.14
CA LEU A 122 -0.12 -8.85 -19.13
C LEU A 122 0.46 -10.27 -19.04
N GLU A 123 1.76 -10.40 -18.84
CA GLU A 123 2.42 -11.69 -18.63
C GLU A 123 1.84 -12.41 -17.41
N ILE A 124 1.67 -11.68 -16.30
CA ILE A 124 1.03 -12.20 -15.09
C ILE A 124 -0.40 -12.69 -15.41
N CYS A 125 -1.26 -11.86 -16.04
CA CYS A 125 -2.62 -12.29 -16.42
C CYS A 125 -2.62 -13.56 -17.29
N LYS A 126 -1.77 -13.60 -18.32
CA LYS A 126 -1.72 -14.73 -19.26
C LYS A 126 -1.29 -16.04 -18.59
N THR A 127 -0.39 -15.98 -17.62
CA THR A 127 -0.01 -17.17 -16.86
C THR A 127 -1.17 -17.77 -16.08
N PHE A 128 -2.18 -16.97 -15.71
CA PHE A 128 -3.38 -17.42 -15.01
C PHE A 128 -4.49 -17.92 -15.92
N ASP A 129 -4.68 -17.31 -17.09
CA ASP A 129 -5.66 -17.82 -18.08
C ASP A 129 -5.28 -19.22 -18.63
N LEU A 130 -4.03 -19.63 -18.43
CA LEU A 130 -3.47 -20.91 -18.91
C LEU A 130 -3.26 -21.96 -17.80
N SER A 131 -3.56 -21.65 -16.53
CA SER A 131 -3.38 -22.54 -15.36
C SER A 131 -4.71 -23.07 -14.84
#